data_AF-A0A1V5P5B7-F1
#
_entry.id   AF-A0A1V5P5B7-F1
#
_cell.length_a   1.000
_cell.length_b   1.000
_cell.length_c   1.000
_cell.angle_alpha   90.00
_cell.angle_beta   90.00
_cell.angle_gamma   90.00
#
_symmetry.space_group_name_H-M   'P 1'
#
loop_
_entity.id
_entity.type
_entity.pdbx_description
1 polymer ?
#
loop_
_entity_poly.entity_id
_entity_poly.type
_entity_poly.pdbx_seq_one_letter_code
_entity_poly.pdbx_strand_id
1 'polypeptide(L)' 'MSARAIAFRVTELAERAGLKDVSPHTLRHSFAKNLIDAGVSIEKVAKLLGHGSLETTRLYTTPSEADLQTATEKVSWGE' A
#
# COMPACT_ATOMS: atom_id res chain seq x y z
N MET A 1 -15.94 7.46 18.38
CA MET A 1 -15.09 8.58 17.91
C MET A 1 -15.44 8.87 16.46
N SER A 2 -15.49 10.14 16.04
CA SER A 2 -15.76 10.49 14.65
C SER A 2 -14.53 10.26 13.76
N ALA A 3 -14.72 10.12 12.45
CA ALA A 3 -13.62 10.04 11.49
C ALA A 3 -12.65 11.23 11.62
N ARG A 4 -13.18 12.43 11.90
CA ARG A 4 -12.40 13.63 12.16
C ARG A 4 -11.55 13.53 13.43
N ALA A 5 -12.09 12.91 14.49
CA ALA A 5 -11.32 12.67 15.71
C ALA A 5 -10.17 11.67 15.48
N ILE A 6 -10.37 10.64 14.66
CA ILE A 6 -9.30 9.70 14.28
C ILE A 6 -8.23 10.42 13.47
N ALA A 7 -8.62 11.18 12.44
CA ALA A 7 -7.69 11.94 11.62
C ALA A 7 -6.82 12.89 12.47
N PHE A 8 -7.46 13.63 13.40
CA PHE A 8 -6.75 14.51 14.33
C PHE A 8 -5.70 13.76 15.17
N ARG A 9 -6.07 12.61 15.75
CA ARG A 9 -5.15 11.80 16.57
C ARG A 9 -4.01 11.22 15.75
N VAL A 10 -4.25 10.83 14.50
CA VAL A 10 -3.20 10.35 13.60
C VAL A 10 -2.20 11.47 13.29
N THR A 11 -2.68 12.68 13.01
CA THR A 11 -1.81 13.84 12.77
C THR A 11 -0.97 14.18 14.01
N GLU A 12 -1.58 14.22 15.20
CA GLU A 12 -0.87 14.48 16.46
C GLU A 12 0.25 13.45 16.72
N LEU A 13 -0.03 12.16 16.46
CA LEU A 13 0.98 11.10 16.59
C LEU A 13 2.09 11.21 15.56
N ALA A 14 1.76 11.59 14.32
CA ALA A 14 2.74 11.79 13.26
C ALA A 14 3.70 12.95 13.57
N GLU A 15 3.18 14.08 14.05
CA GLU A 15 3.99 15.22 14.48
C GLU A 15 4.97 14.84 15.60
N ARG A 16 4.49 14.09 16.60
CA ARG A 16 5.33 13.57 17.70
C ARG A 16 6.42 12.60 17.21
N ALA A 17 6.14 11.86 16.14
CA ALA A 17 7.10 10.96 15.52
C ALA A 17 8.05 11.67 14.52
N GLY A 18 7.89 12.99 14.30
CA GLY A 18 8.67 13.74 13.30
C GLY A 18 8.31 13.40 11.85
N LEU A 19 7.14 12.80 11.61
CA LEU A 19 6.67 12.42 10.29
C LEU A 19 5.78 13.52 9.70
N LYS A 20 6.00 13.83 8.42
CA LYS A 20 5.17 14.79 7.65
C LYS A 20 4.19 14.05 6.75
N ASP A 21 3.08 14.69 6.41
CA ASP A 21 2.10 14.23 5.42
C ASP A 21 1.46 12.86 5.72
N VAL A 22 1.40 12.49 7.00
CA VAL A 22 0.74 11.26 7.46
C VAL A 22 -0.74 11.54 7.75
N SER A 23 -1.59 10.77 7.08
CA SER A 23 -3.04 10.72 7.32
C SER A 23 -3.50 9.26 7.46
N PRO A 24 -4.73 9.01 7.93
CA PRO A 24 -5.29 7.66 7.93
C PRO A 24 -5.27 6.99 6.55
N HIS A 25 -5.42 7.78 5.47
CA HIS A 25 -5.33 7.25 4.11
C HIS A 25 -3.89 6.93 3.73
N THR A 26 -2.93 7.79 4.06
CA THR A 26 -1.49 7.50 3.84
C THR A 26 -1.09 6.17 4.49
N LEU A 27 -1.50 5.94 5.73
CA LEU A 27 -1.25 4.69 6.44
C LEU A 27 -1.90 3.48 5.77
N ARG A 28 -3.14 3.62 5.29
CA ARG A 28 -3.83 2.57 4.52
C ARG A 28 -3.07 2.24 3.24
N HIS A 29 -2.59 3.26 2.53
CA HIS A 29 -1.83 3.07 1.30
C HIS A 29 -0.51 2.32 1.57
N SER A 30 0.25 2.75 2.59
CA SER A 30 1.49 2.08 2.98
C SER A 30 1.26 0.63 3.40
N PHE A 31 0.21 0.36 4.17
CA PHE A 31 -0.15 -1.01 4.57
C PHE A 31 -0.43 -1.90 3.35
N ALA A 32 -1.23 -1.41 2.40
CA ALA A 32 -1.56 -2.16 1.19
C ALA A 32 -0.33 -2.43 0.31
N LYS A 33 0.48 -1.39 0.07
CA LYS A 33 1.70 -1.49 -0.74
C LYS A 33 2.72 -2.46 -0.12
N ASN A 34 2.97 -2.35 1.18
CA ASN A 34 3.89 -3.27 1.89
C ASN A 34 3.45 -4.74 1.78
N LEU A 35 2.15 -5.02 1.81
CA LEU A 35 1.66 -6.39 1.65
C LEU A 35 1.88 -6.90 0.22
N ILE A 36 1.58 -6.07 -0.79
CA ILE A 36 1.82 -6.42 -2.20
C ILE A 36 3.32 -6.66 -2.44
N ASP A 37 4.18 -5.78 -1.93
CA ASP A 37 5.64 -5.89 -2.08
C ASP A 37 6.21 -7.12 -1.36
N ALA A 38 5.58 -7.53 -0.26
CA ALA A 38 5.88 -8.79 0.43
C ALA A 38 5.32 -10.04 -0.29
N GLY A 39 4.71 -9.90 -1.47
CA GLY A 39 4.17 -11.00 -2.27
C GLY A 39 2.81 -11.51 -1.83
N VAL A 40 2.09 -10.76 -0.98
CA VAL A 40 0.71 -11.11 -0.61
C VAL A 40 -0.21 -10.86 -1.80
N SER A 41 -1.07 -11.84 -2.11
CA SER A 41 -1.96 -11.75 -3.26
C SER A 41 -2.96 -10.60 -3.14
N ILE A 42 -3.31 -9.98 -4.27
CA ILE A 42 -4.22 -8.83 -4.34
C ILE A 42 -5.60 -9.12 -3.71
N GLU A 43 -6.09 -10.35 -3.81
CA GLU A 43 -7.37 -10.79 -3.23
C GLU A 43 -7.31 -10.80 -1.70
N LYS A 44 -6.20 -11.25 -1.12
CA LYS A 44 -5.98 -11.22 0.33
C LYS A 44 -5.89 -9.78 0.82
N VAL A 45 -5.15 -8.92 0.11
CA VAL A 45 -5.07 -7.49 0.43
C VAL A 45 -6.44 -6.81 0.33
N ALA A 46 -7.21 -7.08 -0.73
CA ALA A 46 -8.56 -6.54 -0.89
C ALA A 46 -9.49 -6.94 0.26
N LYS A 47 -9.42 -8.21 0.70
CA LYS A 47 -10.20 -8.72 1.83
C LYS A 47 -9.80 -8.08 3.15
N LEU A 48 -8.50 -7.89 3.40
CA LEU A 48 -8.00 -7.19 4.61
C LEU A 48 -8.45 -5.72 4.64
N LEU A 49 -8.52 -5.07 3.50
CA LEU A 49 -8.94 -3.68 3.37
C LEU A 49 -10.47 -3.51 3.33
N GLY A 50 -11.23 -4.59 3.14
CA GLY A 50 -12.69 -4.53 2.98
C GLY A 50 -13.14 -3.91 1.66
N HIS A 51 -12.36 -4.07 0.59
CA HIS A 51 -12.74 -3.56 -0.73
C HIS A 51 -13.78 -4.48 -1.39
N GLY A 52 -14.86 -3.88 -1.91
CA GLY A 52 -15.91 -4.60 -2.65
C GLY A 52 -15.54 -4.95 -4.10
N SER A 53 -14.42 -4.41 -4.61
CA SER A 53 -13.89 -4.70 -5.94
C SER A 53 -12.37 -4.79 -5.90
N LEU A 54 -11.79 -5.71 -6.69
CA LEU A 54 -10.35 -5.80 -6.88
C LEU A 54 -9.79 -4.58 -7.63
N GLU A 55 -10.61 -3.87 -8.39
CA GLU A 55 -10.19 -2.68 -9.13
C GLU A 55 -9.67 -1.58 -8.19
N THR A 56 -10.32 -1.38 -7.04
CA THR A 56 -9.86 -0.44 -6.00
C THR A 56 -8.53 -0.85 -5.40
N THR A 57 -8.24 -2.15 -5.32
CA THR A 57 -6.97 -2.68 -4.80
C THR A 57 -5.88 -2.66 -5.87
N ARG A 58 -6.23 -2.69 -7.16
CA ARG A 58 -5.28 -2.69 -8.29
C ARG A 58 -4.40 -1.45 -8.33
N LEU A 59 -4.84 -0.34 -7.73
CA LEU A 59 -4.01 0.86 -7.55
C LEU A 59 -2.69 0.57 -6.84
N TYR A 60 -2.62 -0.47 -5.99
CA TYR A 60 -1.41 -0.85 -5.25
C TYR A 60 -0.47 -1.78 -6.01
N THR A 61 -0.90 -2.32 -7.15
CA THR A 61 -0.13 -3.29 -7.93
C THR A 61 0.59 -2.66 -9.11
N THR A 62 0.60 -1.33 -9.24
CA THR A 62 1.33 -0.65 -10.31
C THR A 62 2.83 -0.94 -10.15
N PRO A 63 3.45 -1.66 -11.09
CA PRO A 63 4.89 -1.93 -11.03
C PRO A 63 5.67 -0.65 -11.33
N SER A 64 6.82 -0.49 -10.68
CA SER A 64 7.81 0.51 -11.07
C SER A 64 8.56 0.06 -12.33
N GLU A 65 9.23 0.99 -13.02
CA GLU A 65 10.12 0.68 -14.14
C GLU A 65 11.19 -0.38 -13.74
N ALA A 66 11.71 -0.30 -12.51
CA ALA A 66 12.67 -1.26 -12.00
C ALA A 66 12.08 -2.67 -11.83
N ASP A 67 10.81 -2.77 -11.42
CA ASP A 67 10.10 -4.05 -11.31
C ASP A 67 9.93 -4.70 -12.69
N LEU A 68 9.59 -3.90 -13.71
CA LEU A 68 9.43 -4.35 -15.09
C LEU A 68 10.76 -4.80 -15.72
N GLN A 69 11.85 -4.06 -15.45
CA GLN A 69 13.18 -4.45 -15.89
C GLN A 69 13.61 -5.78 -15.27
N THR A 70 13.47 -5.92 -13.95
CA THR A 70 13.79 -7.17 -13.22
C THR A 70 13.00 -8.36 -13.76
N ALA A 71 11.72 -8.17 -14.08
CA ALA A 71 10.88 -9.22 -14.65
C ALA A 71 11.38 -9.68 -16.04
N THR A 72 11.89 -8.75 -16.85
CA THR A 72 12.43 -9.04 -18.18
C THR A 72 13.77 -9.78 -18.08
N GLU A 73 14.64 -9.36 -17.16
CA GLU A 73 15.95 -10.00 -16.94
C GLU A 73 15.83 -11.47 -16.50
N LYS A 74 14.81 -11.80 -15.70
CA LYS A 74 14.53 -13.20 -15.29
C LYS A 74 14.18 -14.13 -16.46
N VAL A 75 13.66 -13.59 -17.57
CA VAL A 75 13.32 -14.37 -18.77
C VAL A 75 14.51 -14.46 -19.71
N SER A 76 15.37 -13.43 -19.77
CA SER A 76 16.55 -13.42 -20.64
C SER A 76 17.67 -14.35 -20.16
N TRP A 77 17.70 -14.70 -18.87
CA TRP A 77 18.67 -15.60 -18.28
C TRP A 77 17.94 -16.81 -17.68
N GLY A 78 17.61 -17.79 -18.53
CA GLY A 78 16.95 -19.01 -18.08
C GLY A 78 17.80 -19.83 -17.12
N GLU A 79 17.24 -20.13 -15.96
CA GLU A 79 17.38 -21.43 -15.27
C GLU A 79 16.07 -22.21 -15.42
#